data_AF-A0AB36RBN8-F1
#
_entry.id   AF-A0AB36RBN8-F1
#
_cell.length_a   1.000
_cell.length_b   1.000
_cell.length_c   1.000
_cell.angle_alpha   90.00
_cell.angle_beta   90.00
_cell.angle_gamma   90.00
#
_symmetry.space_group_name_H-M   'P 1'
#
loop_
_entity.id
_entity.type
_entity.pdbx_description
1 polymer ?
#
loop_
_entity_poly.entity_id
_entity_poly.type
_entity_poly.pdbx_seq_one_letter_code
_entity_poly.pdbx_strand_id
1 'polypeptide(L)' 'MAGLTQQKRFTVSVDRADYEALQELGRSVSPPVNLQYLVRLAVRNLLEQHASKQLTFPLERR' A
#
# COMPACT_ATOMS: atom_id res chain seq x y z
N MET A 1 13.35 12.70 -20.74
CA MET A 1 13.43 11.77 -19.59
C MET A 1 12.54 12.31 -18.49
N ALA A 2 11.43 11.62 -18.17
CA ALA A 2 10.53 12.06 -17.10
C ALA A 2 11.32 12.05 -15.79
N GLY A 3 11.49 13.22 -15.17
CA GLY A 3 12.26 13.36 -13.94
C GLY A 3 11.77 12.40 -12.87
N LEU A 4 12.70 11.75 -12.18
CA LEU A 4 12.39 10.89 -11.04
C LEU A 4 11.60 11.72 -10.02
N THR A 5 10.28 11.56 -10.01
CA THR A 5 9.38 12.14 -9.01
C THR A 5 9.96 11.82 -7.64
N GLN A 6 10.24 12.86 -6.83
CA GLN A 6 10.86 12.70 -5.52
C GLN A 6 10.05 11.70 -4.67
N GLN A 7 10.57 10.50 -4.50
CA GLN A 7 9.94 9.50 -3.64
C GLN A 7 10.30 9.82 -2.19
N LYS A 8 9.29 10.02 -1.36
CA LYS A 8 9.47 10.15 0.09
C LYS A 8 9.44 8.75 0.71
N ARG A 9 10.42 8.46 1.57
CA ARG A 9 10.44 7.22 2.36
C ARG A 9 9.51 7.41 3.56
N PHE A 10 8.63 6.45 3.78
CA PHE A 10 7.86 6.33 5.00
C PHE A 10 7.97 4.90 5.54
N THR A 11 7.80 4.75 6.84
CA THR A 11 7.78 3.46 7.53
C THR A 11 6.38 3.25 8.07
N VAL A 12 5.84 2.05 7.90
CA VAL A 12 4.53 1.66 8.43
C VAL A 12 4.69 0.40 9.26
N SER A 13 4.05 0.38 10.43
CA SER A 13 3.91 -0.82 11.23
C SER A 13 2.62 -1.52 10.82
N VAL A 14 2.69 -2.82 10.60
CA VAL A 14 1.53 -3.67 10.28
C VAL A 14 1.52 -4.84 11.25
N ASP A 15 0.34 -5.40 11.49
CA ASP A 15 0.23 -6.59 12.32
C ASP A 15 0.88 -7.79 11.65
N ARG A 16 1.29 -8.77 12.47
CA ARG A 16 1.98 -9.96 11.98
C ARG A 16 1.16 -10.74 10.96
N ALA A 17 -0.14 -10.88 11.20
CA ALA A 17 -1.05 -11.57 10.30
C ALA A 17 -1.11 -10.88 8.92
N ASP A 18 -1.20 -9.55 8.91
CA ASP A 18 -1.21 -8.76 7.67
C ASP A 18 0.11 -8.86 6.92
N TYR A 19 1.23 -8.87 7.64
CA TYR A 19 2.55 -9.06 7.04
C TYR A 19 2.70 -10.43 6.37
N GLU A 20 2.22 -11.50 7.02
CA GLU A 20 2.24 -12.85 6.46
C GLU A 20 1.32 -12.95 5.22
N ALA A 21 0.11 -12.36 5.28
CA ALA A 21 -0.81 -12.29 4.14
C ALA A 21 -0.23 -11.52 2.95
N LEU A 22 0.47 -10.40 3.20
CA LEU A 22 1.14 -9.63 2.15
C LEU A 22 2.27 -10.41 1.48
N GLN A 23 3.01 -11.22 2.25
CA GLN A 23 4.05 -12.09 1.69
C GLN A 23 3.47 -13.18 0.81
N GLU A 24 2.39 -13.83 1.26
CA GLU A 24 1.70 -14.85 0.48
C GLU A 24 1.15 -14.28 -0.83
N LEU A 25 0.49 -13.11 -0.75
CA LEU A 25 -0.01 -12.39 -1.92
C LEU A 25 1.11 -12.07 -2.92
N GLY A 26 2.28 -11.64 -2.45
CA GLY A 26 3.41 -11.34 -3.34
C GLY A 26 3.98 -12.55 -4.06
N ARG A 27 3.89 -13.73 -3.44
CA ARG A 27 4.32 -15.01 -4.02
C ARG A 27 3.29 -15.63 -4.94
N SER A 28 2.00 -15.35 -4.74
CA SER A 28 0.90 -15.95 -5.52
C SER A 28 0.74 -15.33 -6.91
N VAL A 29 1.25 -14.12 -7.14
CA VAL A 29 1.25 -13.45 -8.45
C VAL A 29 2.44 -13.92 -9.30
N SER A 30 2.24 -14.03 -10.62
CA SER A 30 3.30 -14.34 -11.58
C SER A 30 3.50 -13.16 -12.54
N PRO A 31 4.66 -12.48 -12.53
CA PRO A 31 5.86 -12.75 -11.72
C PRO A 31 5.68 -12.37 -10.23
N PRO A 32 6.42 -13.02 -9.30
CA PRO A 32 6.39 -12.64 -7.89
C PRO A 32 6.78 -11.18 -7.69
N VAL A 33 6.03 -10.48 -6.87
CA VAL A 33 6.26 -9.06 -6.57
C VAL A 33 6.74 -8.87 -5.14
N ASN A 34 7.61 -7.88 -4.93
CA ASN A 34 8.10 -7.57 -3.59
C ASN A 34 7.04 -6.78 -2.78
N LEU A 35 7.18 -6.83 -1.45
CA LEU A 35 6.28 -6.14 -0.53
C LEU A 35 6.22 -4.62 -0.78
N GLN A 36 7.36 -4.02 -1.12
CA GLN A 36 7.43 -2.59 -1.41
C GLN A 36 6.54 -2.21 -2.60
N TYR A 37 6.53 -3.02 -3.65
CA TYR A 37 5.70 -2.81 -4.83
C TYR A 37 4.22 -2.99 -4.49
N LEU A 38 3.87 -4.05 -3.76
CA LEU A 38 2.50 -4.30 -3.32
C LEU A 38 1.95 -3.14 -2.48
N VAL A 39 2.70 -2.67 -1.50
CA VAL A 39 2.28 -1.53 -0.65
C VAL A 39 2.13 -0.27 -1.49
N ARG A 40 3.05 0.00 -2.43
CA ARG A 40 2.93 1.15 -3.34
C ARG A 40 1.69 1.05 -4.23
N LEU A 41 1.39 -0.13 -4.75
CA LEU A 41 0.22 -0.38 -5.58
C LEU A 41 -1.08 -0.22 -4.76
N ALA A 42 -1.13 -0.79 -3.55
CA ALA A 42 -2.27 -0.66 -2.65
C ALA A 42 -2.54 0.80 -2.28
N VAL A 43 -1.51 1.55 -1.90
CA VAL A 43 -1.61 3.00 -1.62
C VAL A 43 -2.10 3.75 -2.84
N ARG A 44 -1.58 3.46 -4.02
CA ARG A 44 -2.01 4.11 -5.27
C ARG A 44 -3.48 3.80 -5.58
N ASN A 45 -3.89 2.55 -5.48
CA ASN A 45 -5.27 2.13 -5.71
C ASN A 45 -6.22 2.80 -4.72
N LEU A 46 -5.84 2.89 -3.44
CA LEU A 46 -6.60 3.61 -2.42
C LEU A 46 -6.76 5.09 -2.80
N LEU A 47 -5.66 5.76 -3.17
CA LEU A 47 -5.71 7.16 -3.57
C LEU A 47 -6.55 7.38 -4.83
N GLU A 48 -6.46 6.51 -5.84
CA GLU A 48 -7.25 6.60 -7.05
C GLU A 48 -8.75 6.34 -6.79
N GLN A 49 -9.09 5.32 -6.00
CA GLN A 49 -10.47 4.98 -5.63
C GLN A 49 -11.15 6.09 -4.82
N HIS A 50 -10.36 6.84 -4.04
CA HIS A 50 -10.83 7.89 -3.16
C HIS A 50 -10.47 9.31 -3.64
N ALA A 51 -9.89 9.46 -4.84
CA ALA A 51 -9.46 10.77 -5.37
C ALA A 51 -10.61 11.80 -5.43
N SER A 52 -11.86 11.33 -5.56
CA SER A 52 -13.06 12.16 -5.61
C SER A 52 -13.98 11.99 -4.39
N LYS A 53 -13.56 11.25 -3.36
CA LYS A 53 -14.37 10.93 -2.18
C LYS A 53 -13.61 11.30 -0.91
N GLN A 54 -14.22 12.10 -0.04
CA GLN A 54 -13.65 12.36 1.27
C GLN A 54 -13.52 11.03 2.03
N LEU A 55 -12.30 10.64 2.37
CA LEU A 55 -12.03 9.46 3.19
C LEU A 55 -12.58 9.71 4.59
N THR A 56 -13.71 9.11 4.91
CA THR A 56 -14.24 9.07 6.28
C THR A 56 -13.57 7.92 7.00
N PHE A 57 -12.52 8.21 7.76
CA PHE A 57 -11.99 7.24 8.70
C PHE A 57 -12.86 7.26 9.95
N PRO A 58 -13.48 6.12 10.35
CA PRO A 58 -14.11 6.02 11.65
C PRO A 58 -12.98 6.02 12.68
N LEU A 59 -12.55 7.20 13.11
CA LEU A 59 -11.68 7.36 14.26
C LEU A 59 -12.52 7.02 15.48
N GLU A 60 -12.60 5.74 15.84
CA GLU A 60 -13.04 5.34 17.16
C GLU A 60 -12.01 5.89 18.16
N ARG A 61 -12.32 7.05 18.76
CA ARG A 61 -11.67 7.49 19.99
C ARG A 61 -11.99 6.46 21.06
N ARG A 62 -11.02 5.60 21.38
CA ARG A 62 -10.95 4.98 22.70
C ARG A 62 -10.50 6.01 23.73
#